data_AF-A0A2E8XVT8-F1
#
_entry.id   AF-A0A2E8XVT8-F1
#
_cell.length_a   1.000
_cell.length_b   1.000
_cell.length_c   1.000
_cell.angle_alpha   90.00
_cell.angle_beta   90.00
_cell.angle_gamma   90.00
#
_symmetry.space_group_name_H-M   'P 1'
#
loop_
_entity.id
_entity.type
_entity.pdbx_description
1 polymer ?
#
loop_
_entity_poly.entity_id
_entity_poly.type
_entity_poly.pdbx_seq_one_letter_code
_entity_poly.pdbx_strand_id
1 'polypeptide(L)'
;MNYKIFLILFSLFIFSCKDNNDIESWDKAQEFYINNDFNSCLVELSNIVENSKNEIYITKSLFLISEIYLNEYKNYDITVEFLNKILWDYPDSELAKRSLFTKAYINSNYIQSFTDARELYNQFLEKYPNDDLVPSVQYELSELDKHNTTIQNLLNK
;
A
#
# COMPACT_ATOMS: atom_id res chain seq x y z
N MET A 1 -35.91 -51.41 -4.49
CA MET A 1 -35.04 -51.03 -3.35
C MET A 1 -33.60 -51.08 -3.85
N ASN A 2 -33.05 -49.96 -4.33
CA ASN A 2 -31.64 -49.87 -4.73
C ASN A 2 -31.09 -48.57 -4.15
N TYR A 3 -30.12 -48.70 -3.24
CA TYR A 3 -29.54 -47.59 -2.50
C TYR A 3 -28.47 -46.87 -3.33
N LYS A 4 -28.47 -45.55 -3.16
CA LYS A 4 -27.48 -44.54 -3.57
C LYS A 4 -26.05 -44.98 -3.27
N ILE A 5 -25.09 -44.56 -4.11
CA ILE A 5 -23.78 -44.04 -3.69
C ILE A 5 -23.46 -42.87 -4.65
N PHE A 6 -23.49 -41.64 -4.14
CA PHE A 6 -23.00 -40.45 -4.83
C PHE A 6 -21.65 -40.13 -4.18
N LEU A 7 -20.56 -40.38 -4.90
CA LEU A 7 -19.19 -40.10 -4.45
C LEU A 7 -18.95 -38.59 -4.56
N ILE A 8 -19.29 -37.84 -3.51
CA ILE A 8 -18.76 -36.49 -3.31
C ILE A 8 -17.33 -36.66 -2.81
N LEU A 9 -16.36 -36.48 -3.71
CA LEU A 9 -14.98 -36.19 -3.35
C LEU A 9 -14.97 -34.84 -2.62
N PHE A 10 -15.16 -34.89 -1.31
CA PHE A 10 -14.91 -33.76 -0.43
C PHE A 10 -13.39 -33.59 -0.40
N SER A 11 -12.86 -32.78 -1.32
CA SER A 11 -11.48 -32.32 -1.27
C SER A 11 -11.33 -31.55 0.05
N LEU A 12 -10.73 -32.19 1.04
CA LEU A 12 -10.28 -31.57 2.27
C LEU A 12 -9.36 -30.41 1.90
N PHE A 13 -9.91 -29.19 1.94
CA PHE A 13 -9.15 -27.95 1.93
C PHE A 13 -8.35 -27.88 3.23
N ILE A 14 -7.16 -28.48 3.22
CA ILE A 14 -6.13 -28.26 4.24
C ILE A 14 -5.44 -26.93 3.92
N PHE A 15 -6.12 -25.81 4.19
CA PHE A 15 -5.49 -24.46 4.16
C PHE A 15 -5.26 -23.86 5.55
N SER A 16 -5.81 -24.48 6.61
CA SER A 16 -5.85 -23.86 7.95
C SER A 16 -4.51 -23.79 8.70
N CYS A 17 -3.41 -24.42 8.22
CA CYS A 17 -2.11 -24.30 8.89
C CYS A 17 -1.28 -23.10 8.42
N LYS A 18 -1.53 -22.55 7.23
CA LYS A 18 -0.72 -21.45 6.71
C LYS A 18 -1.18 -20.09 7.24
N ASP A 19 -2.49 -19.91 7.41
CA ASP A 19 -3.08 -18.67 7.91
C ASP A 19 -2.67 -18.33 9.36
N ASN A 20 -2.47 -19.34 10.22
CA ASN A 20 -2.06 -19.11 11.61
C ASN A 20 -0.63 -18.56 11.72
N ASN A 21 0.28 -18.97 10.83
CA ASN A 21 1.66 -18.51 10.87
C ASN A 21 1.78 -17.05 10.40
N ASP A 22 0.95 -16.63 9.44
CA ASP A 22 0.92 -15.26 8.93
C ASP A 22 0.37 -14.29 9.99
N ILE A 23 -0.66 -14.71 10.75
CA ILE A 23 -1.19 -13.95 11.90
C ILE A 23 -0.10 -13.76 12.96
N GLU A 24 0.57 -14.83 13.38
CA GLU A 24 1.61 -14.76 14.40
C GLU A 24 2.79 -13.88 13.98
N SER A 25 3.25 -14.03 12.73
CA SER A 25 4.34 -13.21 12.19
C SER A 25 3.93 -11.73 12.10
N TRP A 26 2.69 -11.45 11.71
CA TRP A 26 2.15 -10.10 11.66
C TRP A 26 2.06 -9.47 13.05
N ASP A 27 1.54 -10.19 14.04
CA ASP A 27 1.42 -9.69 15.41
C ASP A 27 2.79 -9.39 16.02
N LYS A 28 3.80 -10.24 15.74
CA LYS A 28 5.18 -10.00 16.14
C LYS A 28 5.80 -8.78 15.46
N ALA A 29 5.55 -8.60 14.15
CA ALA A 29 6.01 -7.41 13.44
C ALA A 29 5.40 -6.13 14.02
N GLN A 30 4.12 -6.16 14.41
CA GLN A 30 3.42 -5.05 15.05
C GLN A 30 4.00 -4.73 16.43
N GLU A 31 4.36 -5.75 17.22
CA GLU A 31 5.05 -5.55 18.50
C GLU A 31 6.41 -4.86 18.30
N PHE A 32 7.21 -5.32 17.34
CA PHE A 32 8.48 -4.67 17.00
C PHE A 32 8.28 -3.23 16.55
N TYR A 33 7.26 -2.95 15.73
CA TYR A 33 6.92 -1.60 15.30
C TYR A 33 6.57 -0.69 16.49
N ILE A 34 5.71 -1.15 17.40
CA ILE A 34 5.32 -0.40 18.61
C ILE A 34 6.53 -0.11 19.52
N ASN A 35 7.49 -1.03 19.57
CA ASN A 35 8.72 -0.87 20.35
C ASN A 35 9.82 -0.09 19.61
N ASN A 36 9.55 0.42 18.39
CA ASN A 36 10.51 1.07 17.49
C ASN A 36 11.72 0.19 17.11
N ASP A 37 11.60 -1.14 17.24
CA ASP A 37 12.61 -2.08 16.72
C ASP A 37 12.35 -2.32 15.23
N PHE A 38 12.61 -1.31 14.42
CA PHE A 38 12.31 -1.34 12.99
C PHE A 38 13.11 -2.39 12.23
N ASN A 39 14.31 -2.74 12.70
CA ASN A 39 15.11 -3.79 12.05
C ASN A 39 14.43 -5.16 12.20
N SER A 40 14.04 -5.53 13.42
CA SER A 40 13.32 -6.79 13.66
C SER A 40 11.95 -6.79 13.00
N CYS A 41 11.26 -5.64 13.01
CA CYS A 41 10.00 -5.45 12.29
C CYS A 41 10.15 -5.76 10.79
N LEU A 42 11.12 -5.15 10.12
CA LEU A 42 11.36 -5.35 8.69
C LEU A 42 11.73 -6.79 8.34
N VAL A 43 12.44 -7.51 9.23
CA VAL A 43 12.75 -8.93 9.04
C VAL A 43 11.47 -9.77 9.04
N GLU A 44 10.58 -9.58 10.02
CA GLU A 44 9.32 -10.32 10.08
C GLU A 44 8.39 -9.99 8.90
N LEU A 45 8.28 -8.70 8.54
CA LEU A 45 7.47 -8.27 7.40
C LEU A 45 8.00 -8.83 6.08
N SER A 46 9.32 -8.85 5.88
CA SER A 46 9.93 -9.41 4.66
C SER A 46 9.67 -10.91 4.57
N ASN A 47 9.74 -11.63 5.69
CA ASN A 47 9.42 -13.06 5.73
C ASN A 47 7.97 -13.33 5.31
N ILE A 48 7.00 -12.50 5.74
CA ILE A 48 5.61 -12.60 5.30
C ILE A 48 5.51 -12.38 3.78
N VAL A 49 6.13 -11.32 3.26
CA VAL A 49 6.09 -10.99 1.83
C VAL A 49 6.66 -12.12 0.96
N GLU A 50 7.73 -12.78 1.41
CA GLU A 50 8.39 -13.84 0.65
C GLU A 50 7.67 -15.18 0.72
N ASN A 51 7.08 -15.52 1.87
CA ASN A 51 6.64 -16.89 2.15
C ASN A 51 5.13 -17.07 2.28
N SER A 52 4.37 -15.99 2.52
CA SER A 52 2.91 -16.05 2.64
C SER A 52 2.25 -16.35 1.28
N LYS A 53 1.02 -16.86 1.33
CA LYS A 53 0.09 -16.92 0.17
C LYS A 53 -1.15 -16.07 0.40
N ASN A 54 -1.22 -15.39 1.54
CA ASN A 54 -2.37 -14.61 1.96
C ASN A 54 -2.12 -13.15 1.58
N GLU A 55 -2.78 -12.71 0.50
CA GLU A 55 -2.61 -11.37 -0.07
C GLU A 55 -2.89 -10.25 0.95
N ILE A 56 -3.74 -10.49 1.95
CA ILE A 56 -4.04 -9.51 3.00
C ILE A 56 -2.78 -9.25 3.84
N TYR A 57 -2.07 -10.29 4.26
CA TYR A 57 -0.85 -10.13 5.06
C TYR A 57 0.34 -9.65 4.23
N ILE A 58 0.42 -10.07 2.95
CA ILE A 58 1.44 -9.56 2.03
C ILE A 58 1.28 -8.06 1.84
N THR A 59 0.07 -7.60 1.49
CA THR A 59 -0.17 -6.17 1.22
C THR A 59 -0.05 -5.32 2.48
N LYS A 60 -0.52 -5.80 3.64
CA LYS A 60 -0.27 -5.15 4.94
C LYS A 60 1.22 -5.00 5.23
N SER A 61 2.01 -6.04 4.96
CA SER A 61 3.45 -6.02 5.20
C SER A 61 4.17 -5.07 4.25
N LEU A 62 3.89 -5.13 2.95
CA LEU A 62 4.42 -4.17 1.97
C LEU A 62 4.11 -2.72 2.35
N PHE A 63 2.88 -2.46 2.81
CA PHE A 63 2.46 -1.12 3.18
C PHE A 63 3.16 -0.64 4.45
N LEU A 64 3.26 -1.48 5.48
CA LEU A 64 3.95 -1.11 6.72
C LEU A 64 5.46 -0.92 6.50
N ILE A 65 6.08 -1.74 5.65
CA ILE A 65 7.47 -1.50 5.20
C ILE A 65 7.58 -0.10 4.58
N SER A 66 6.65 0.27 3.68
CA SER A 66 6.66 1.59 3.05
C SER A 66 6.52 2.73 4.07
N GLU A 67 5.70 2.56 5.12
CA GLU A 67 5.51 3.53 6.20
C GLU A 67 6.78 3.68 7.06
N ILE A 68 7.48 2.59 7.36
CA ILE A 68 8.77 2.63 8.08
C ILE A 68 9.81 3.41 7.27
N TYR A 69 9.96 3.10 5.98
CA TYR A 69 10.91 3.81 5.12
C TYR A 69 10.54 5.29 4.94
N LEU A 70 9.24 5.62 4.92
CA LEU A 70 8.77 6.99 4.80
C LEU A 70 9.10 7.81 6.05
N ASN A 71 8.71 7.28 7.22
CA ASN A 71 8.68 8.05 8.46
C ASN A 71 10.02 8.02 9.19
N GLU A 72 10.63 6.84 9.29
CA GLU A 72 11.81 6.61 10.13
C GLU A 72 13.10 6.83 9.36
N TYR A 73 13.19 6.26 8.16
CA TYR A 73 14.40 6.35 7.34
C TYR A 73 14.38 7.49 6.33
N LYS A 74 13.21 8.08 6.07
CA LYS A 74 13.00 9.13 5.07
C LYS A 74 13.56 8.76 3.69
N ASN A 75 13.48 7.48 3.34
CA ASN A 75 13.95 6.95 2.07
C ASN A 75 12.77 6.82 1.10
N TYR A 76 12.50 7.91 0.40
CA TYR A 76 11.33 8.04 -0.46
C TYR A 76 11.37 7.12 -1.68
N ASP A 77 12.57 6.79 -2.19
CA ASP A 77 12.73 5.87 -3.32
C ASP A 77 12.27 4.46 -2.94
N ILE A 78 12.72 3.97 -1.77
CA ILE A 78 12.30 2.66 -1.26
C ILE A 78 10.81 2.68 -0.91
N THR A 79 10.30 3.76 -0.31
CA THR A 79 8.86 3.88 -0.06
C THR A 79 8.05 3.72 -1.36
N VAL A 80 8.43 4.42 -2.43
CA VAL A 80 7.74 4.31 -3.73
C VAL A 80 7.86 2.90 -4.31
N GLU A 81 8.99 2.22 -4.15
CA GLU A 81 9.18 0.84 -4.61
C GLU A 81 8.14 -0.11 -3.96
N PHE A 82 7.99 -0.05 -2.64
CA PHE A 82 7.04 -0.92 -1.93
C PHE A 82 5.58 -0.58 -2.22
N LEU A 83 5.25 0.71 -2.37
CA LEU A 83 3.91 1.12 -2.80
C LEU A 83 3.60 0.63 -4.21
N ASN A 84 4.57 0.67 -5.13
CA ASN A 84 4.39 0.16 -6.50
C ASN A 84 4.13 -1.35 -6.53
N LYS A 85 4.80 -2.14 -5.66
CA LYS A 85 4.50 -3.58 -5.56
C LYS A 85 3.02 -3.81 -5.23
N ILE A 86 2.44 -3.05 -4.30
CA ILE A 86 1.00 -3.16 -3.99
C ILE A 86 0.15 -2.77 -5.21
N LEU A 87 0.47 -1.65 -5.86
CA LEU A 87 -0.31 -1.13 -6.98
C LEU A 87 -0.28 -2.02 -8.22
N TRP A 88 0.82 -2.74 -8.47
CA TRP A 88 1.00 -3.58 -9.65
C TRP A 88 0.59 -5.03 -9.41
N ASP A 89 1.02 -5.61 -8.30
CA ASP A 89 0.83 -7.03 -8.03
C ASP A 89 -0.52 -7.30 -7.33
N TYR A 90 -1.04 -6.30 -6.60
CA TYR A 90 -2.27 -6.41 -5.81
C TYR A 90 -3.25 -5.22 -6.04
N PRO A 91 -3.59 -4.89 -7.30
CA PRO A 91 -4.32 -3.66 -7.66
C PRO A 91 -5.75 -3.56 -7.10
N ASP A 92 -6.32 -4.70 -6.68
CA ASP A 92 -7.67 -4.83 -6.10
C ASP A 92 -7.66 -4.96 -4.58
N SER A 93 -6.48 -4.96 -3.95
CA SER A 93 -6.36 -5.01 -2.49
C SER A 93 -6.92 -3.76 -1.82
N GLU A 94 -7.39 -3.89 -0.59
CA GLU A 94 -7.88 -2.75 0.22
C GLU A 94 -6.81 -1.65 0.37
N LEU A 95 -5.53 -2.03 0.30
CA LEU A 95 -4.39 -1.13 0.42
C LEU A 95 -3.93 -0.49 -0.89
N ALA A 96 -4.38 -0.96 -2.06
CA ALA A 96 -4.02 -0.36 -3.34
C ALA A 96 -4.45 1.12 -3.42
N LYS A 97 -5.68 1.41 -2.98
CA LYS A 97 -6.19 2.79 -2.90
C LYS A 97 -5.32 3.68 -2.02
N ARG A 98 -5.05 3.24 -0.78
CA ARG A 98 -4.22 4.00 0.17
C ARG A 98 -2.81 4.18 -0.37
N SER A 99 -2.26 3.16 -1.04
CA SER A 99 -0.93 3.22 -1.66
C SER A 99 -0.86 4.23 -2.79
N LEU A 100 -1.90 4.34 -3.62
CA LEU A 100 -1.97 5.34 -4.70
C LEU A 100 -1.95 6.76 -4.13
N PHE A 101 -2.77 7.02 -3.11
CA PHE A 101 -2.77 8.30 -2.40
C PHE A 101 -1.40 8.60 -1.78
N THR A 102 -0.83 7.66 -1.01
CA THR A 102 0.47 7.85 -0.37
C THR A 102 1.58 8.12 -1.38
N LYS A 103 1.60 7.41 -2.51
CA LYS A 103 2.58 7.64 -3.58
C LYS A 103 2.44 9.04 -4.19
N ALA A 104 1.21 9.51 -4.43
CA ALA A 104 0.95 10.86 -4.91
C ALA A 104 1.43 11.91 -3.90
N TYR A 105 1.11 11.71 -2.62
CA TYR A 105 1.52 12.58 -1.52
C TYR A 105 3.04 12.69 -1.39
N ILE A 106 3.76 11.59 -1.52
CA ILE A 106 5.23 11.59 -1.44
C ILE A 106 5.85 12.30 -2.64
N ASN A 107 5.31 12.08 -3.85
CA ASN A 107 5.75 12.80 -5.03
C ASN A 107 5.55 14.31 -4.91
N SER A 108 4.44 14.73 -4.31
CA SER A 108 4.13 16.14 -4.06
C SER A 108 5.05 16.76 -3.01
N ASN A 109 5.14 16.14 -1.83
CA ASN A 109 5.65 16.80 -0.63
C ASN A 109 7.13 16.52 -0.33
N TYR A 110 7.68 15.40 -0.81
CA TYR A 110 9.06 14.99 -0.49
C TYR A 110 9.97 14.94 -1.72
N ILE A 111 9.52 14.29 -2.79
CA ILE A 111 10.31 14.16 -4.03
C ILE A 111 10.21 15.44 -4.88
N GLN A 112 9.11 16.19 -4.75
CA GLN A 112 8.80 17.38 -5.55
C GLN A 112 8.64 17.09 -7.06
N SER A 113 8.25 15.85 -7.40
CA SER A 113 7.79 15.51 -8.75
C SER A 113 6.32 15.90 -8.90
N PHE A 114 6.06 17.20 -9.07
CA PHE A 114 4.71 17.76 -9.09
C PHE A 114 3.86 17.25 -10.27
N THR A 115 4.49 16.96 -11.41
CA THR A 115 3.81 16.38 -12.57
C THR A 115 3.30 14.98 -12.25
N ASP A 116 4.15 14.13 -11.69
CA ASP A 116 3.78 12.76 -11.32
C ASP A 116 2.75 12.75 -10.20
N ALA A 117 2.92 13.62 -9.20
CA ALA A 117 1.96 13.77 -8.10
C ALA A 117 0.55 14.10 -8.64
N ARG A 118 0.46 15.07 -9.56
CA ARG A 118 -0.80 15.45 -10.19
C ARG A 118 -1.41 14.31 -10.99
N GLU A 119 -0.61 13.58 -11.75
CA GLU A 119 -1.08 12.43 -12.50
C GLU A 119 -1.69 11.37 -11.56
N LEU A 120 -0.98 11.02 -10.50
CA LEU A 120 -1.42 10.03 -9.51
C LEU A 120 -2.69 10.48 -8.76
N TYR A 121 -2.79 11.77 -8.39
CA TYR A 121 -4.01 12.31 -7.78
C TYR A 121 -5.20 12.28 -8.74
N ASN A 122 -5.01 12.60 -10.02
CA ASN A 122 -6.06 12.47 -11.02
C ASN A 122 -6.49 11.01 -11.22
N GLN A 123 -5.53 10.08 -11.26
CA GLN A 123 -5.83 8.64 -11.30
C GLN A 123 -6.63 8.20 -10.07
N PHE A 124 -6.34 8.75 -8.88
CA PHE A 124 -7.14 8.48 -7.68
C PHE A 124 -8.59 8.93 -7.85
N LEU A 125 -8.82 10.16 -8.33
CA LEU A 125 -10.18 10.69 -8.56
C LEU A 125 -10.96 9.89 -9.61
N GLU A 126 -10.27 9.38 -10.64
CA GLU A 126 -10.89 8.53 -11.66
C GLU A 126 -11.26 7.15 -11.10
N LYS A 127 -10.34 6.49 -10.38
CA LYS A 127 -10.55 5.13 -9.87
C LYS A 127 -11.46 5.08 -8.63
N TYR A 128 -11.45 6.13 -7.81
CA TYR A 128 -12.13 6.20 -6.52
C TYR A 128 -12.95 7.50 -6.34
N PRO A 129 -13.92 7.80 -7.23
CA PRO A 129 -14.58 9.10 -7.29
C PRO A 129 -15.48 9.44 -6.08
N ASN A 130 -15.87 8.44 -5.28
CA ASN A 130 -16.73 8.59 -4.11
C ASN A 130 -16.01 8.27 -2.79
N ASP A 131 -14.68 8.24 -2.80
CA ASP A 131 -13.90 7.89 -1.61
C ASP A 131 -13.82 9.03 -0.60
N ASP A 132 -13.71 8.69 0.69
CA ASP A 132 -13.57 9.65 1.77
C ASP A 132 -12.30 10.51 1.65
N LEU A 133 -11.28 10.05 0.92
CA LEU A 133 -10.06 10.82 0.64
C LEU A 133 -10.19 11.79 -0.54
N VAL A 134 -11.29 11.78 -1.31
CA VAL A 134 -11.48 12.70 -2.45
C VAL A 134 -11.31 14.17 -2.07
N PRO A 135 -11.87 14.68 -0.95
CA PRO A 135 -11.62 16.06 -0.53
C PRO A 135 -10.14 16.35 -0.25
N SER A 136 -9.41 15.40 0.32
CA SER A 136 -7.96 15.52 0.56
C SER A 136 -7.18 15.57 -0.75
N VAL A 137 -7.54 14.72 -1.73
CA VAL A 137 -6.91 14.73 -3.06
C VAL A 137 -7.16 16.05 -3.80
N GLN A 138 -8.37 16.58 -3.73
CA GLN A 138 -8.71 17.89 -4.32
C GLN A 138 -7.94 19.04 -3.66
N TYR A 139 -7.77 18.98 -2.33
CA TYR A 139 -6.95 19.94 -1.61
C TYR A 139 -5.49 19.91 -2.08
N GLU A 140 -4.88 18.74 -2.17
CA GLU A 140 -3.49 18.58 -2.62
C GLU A 140 -3.28 19.07 -4.07
N LEU A 141 -4.22 18.78 -4.97
CA LEU A 141 -4.18 19.31 -6.35
C LEU A 141 -4.22 20.85 -6.39
N SER A 142 -5.03 21.46 -5.52
CA SER A 142 -5.11 22.92 -5.39
C SER A 142 -3.79 23.52 -4.90
N GLU A 143 -3.11 22.87 -3.95
CA GLU A 143 -1.78 23.30 -3.50
C GLU A 143 -0.76 23.24 -4.66
N LEU A 144 -0.78 22.17 -5.46
CA LEU A 144 0.08 22.06 -6.65
C LEU A 144 -0.16 23.18 -7.68
N ASP A 145 -1.41 23.63 -7.87
CA ASP A 145 -1.75 24.72 -8.80
C ASP A 145 -1.19 26.08 -8.37
N LYS A 146 -1.11 26.33 -7.06
CA LYS A 146 -0.52 27.56 -6.52
C LYS A 146 0.97 27.65 -6.84
N HIS A 147 1.69 26.53 -6.80
CA HIS A 147 3.11 26.47 -7.16
C HIS A 147 3.32 26.81 -8.65
N ASN A 148 2.51 26.25 -9.54
CA ASN A 148 2.60 26.52 -10.98
C ASN A 148 2.28 27.98 -11.33
N THR A 149 1.25 28.56 -10.70
CA THR A 149 0.87 29.96 -10.92
C THR A 149 1.98 30.92 -10.52
N THR A 150 2.66 30.62 -9.41
CA THR A 150 3.84 31.38 -8.95
C THR A 150 4.97 31.36 -9.98
N ILE A 151 5.32 30.18 -10.52
CA ILE A 151 6.40 30.03 -11.50
C ILE A 151 6.08 30.81 -12.79
N GLN A 152 4.86 30.69 -13.32
CA GLN A 152 4.46 31.39 -14.55
C GLN A 152 4.50 32.92 -14.39
N ASN A 153 4.11 33.43 -13.22
CA ASN A 153 4.18 34.87 -12.94
C ASN A 153 5.63 35.39 -12.81
N LEU A 154 6.59 34.53 -12.43
CA LEU A 154 8.01 34.88 -12.37
C LEU A 154 8.68 34.85 -13.75
N LEU A 155 8.23 33.98 -14.66
CA LEU A 155 8.79 33.85 -16.01
C LEU A 155 8.23 34.87 -17.01
N ASN A 156 7.04 35.41 -16.77
CA ASN A 156 6.37 36.37 -17.66
C ASN A 156 6.62 37.86 -17.28
N LYS A 157 7.68 38.14 -16.50
CA LYS A 157 8.16 39.50 -16.17
C LYS A 157 9.51 39.75 -16.84
#